data_AF-A0AAN8KHN1-F1
#
_entry.id   AF-A0AAN8KHN1-F1
#
_cell.length_a   1.000
_cell.length_b   1.000
_cell.length_c   1.000
_cell.angle_alpha   90.00
_cell.angle_beta   90.00
_cell.angle_gamma   90.00
#
_symmetry.space_group_name_H-M   'P 1'
#
loop_
_entity.id
_entity.type
_entity.pdbx_description
1 polymer ?
#
loop_
_entity_poly.entity_id
_entity_poly.type
_entity_poly.pdbx_seq_one_letter_code
_entity_poly.pdbx_strand_id
1 'polypeptide(L)'
;MAAHKPVEWVQAVINRFDEQLPVKTGHQNNHTRVSTEHNKECLINISKYKFSLVISGLTNILKNVNNMRIFGESAEKNLYLSQLIILDTLEKCLVSVRKPPYTLHPLYPSLHHL
;
A
#
# COMPACT_ATOMS: atom_id res chain seq x y z
N MET A 1 15.79 -0.28 -27.63
CA MET A 1 14.93 0.52 -26.70
C MET A 1 14.20 -0.43 -25.76
N ALA A 2 14.46 -0.47 -24.45
CA ALA A 2 13.53 -1.09 -23.45
C ALA A 2 13.93 -1.03 -21.96
N ALA A 3 15.00 -0.35 -21.53
CA ALA A 3 15.37 -0.32 -20.11
C ALA A 3 14.50 0.63 -19.22
N HIS A 4 13.60 1.41 -19.82
CA HIS A 4 12.80 2.45 -19.15
C HIS A 4 11.44 1.97 -18.61
N LYS A 5 10.94 0.82 -19.10
CA LYS A 5 9.61 0.29 -18.78
C LYS A 5 9.33 -0.01 -17.29
N PRO A 6 10.29 -0.38 -16.42
CA PRO A 6 9.93 -0.75 -15.04
C PRO A 6 9.61 0.45 -14.15
N VAL A 7 10.16 1.65 -14.38
CA VAL A 7 9.92 2.81 -13.49
C VAL A 7 8.57 3.46 -13.80
N GLU A 8 8.26 3.68 -15.07
CA GLU A 8 6.98 4.28 -15.50
C GLU A 8 5.78 3.42 -15.08
N TRP A 9 5.94 2.10 -15.14
CA TRP A 9 4.90 1.19 -14.66
C TRP A 9 4.70 1.29 -13.14
N VAL A 10 5.77 1.33 -12.34
CA VAL A 10 5.65 1.53 -10.88
C VAL A 10 4.95 2.86 -10.57
N GLN A 11 5.30 3.92 -11.29
CA GLN A 11 4.64 5.21 -11.13
C GLN A 11 3.15 5.14 -11.50
N ALA A 12 2.79 4.41 -12.57
CA ALA A 12 1.40 4.21 -12.95
C ALA A 12 0.60 3.43 -11.88
N VAL A 13 1.21 2.47 -11.19
CA VAL A 13 0.58 1.75 -10.07
C VAL A 13 0.40 2.70 -8.88
N ILE A 14 1.40 3.51 -8.54
CA ILE A 14 1.32 4.53 -7.48
C ILE A 14 0.18 5.52 -7.78
N ASN A 15 0.10 6.02 -9.01
CA ASN A 15 -0.95 6.95 -9.42
C ASN A 15 -2.34 6.31 -9.37
N ARG A 16 -2.48 5.05 -9.82
CA ARG A 16 -3.76 4.31 -9.72
C ARG A 16 -4.19 4.10 -8.27
N PHE A 17 -3.24 3.79 -7.38
CA PHE A 17 -3.52 3.66 -5.96
C PHE A 17 -4.03 4.98 -5.38
N ASP A 18 -3.37 6.10 -5.69
CA ASP A 18 -3.77 7.45 -5.26
C ASP A 18 -5.18 7.83 -5.75
N GLU A 19 -5.44 7.67 -7.05
CA GLU A 19 -6.74 8.01 -7.67
C GLU A 19 -7.89 7.15 -7.16
N GLN A 20 -7.63 5.96 -6.62
CA GLN A 20 -8.64 5.05 -6.12
C GLN A 20 -8.88 5.18 -4.59
N LEU A 21 -8.23 6.14 -3.93
CA LEU A 21 -8.46 6.39 -2.52
C LEU A 21 -9.90 6.90 -2.26
N PRO A 22 -10.54 6.50 -1.15
CA PRO A 22 -11.88 6.96 -0.78
C PRO A 22 -12.06 8.48 -0.80
N VAL A 23 -11.02 9.23 -0.44
CA VAL A 23 -11.05 10.71 -0.41
C VAL A 23 -11.20 11.32 -1.80
N LYS A 24 -10.73 10.64 -2.85
CA LYS A 24 -10.81 11.12 -4.24
C LYS A 24 -12.02 10.60 -4.99
N THR A 25 -12.44 9.39 -4.65
CA THR A 25 -13.49 8.67 -5.37
C THR A 25 -14.88 8.83 -4.74
N GLY A 26 -14.95 9.20 -3.45
CA GLY A 26 -16.21 9.30 -2.73
C GLY A 26 -16.90 7.94 -2.59
N HIS A 27 -17.97 7.71 -3.35
CA HIS A 27 -18.74 6.47 -3.29
C HIS A 27 -18.01 5.35 -4.04
N GLN A 28 -17.58 4.32 -3.31
CA GLN A 28 -16.92 3.16 -3.86
C GLN A 28 -17.92 2.07 -4.20
N ASN A 29 -17.80 1.48 -5.39
CA ASN A 29 -18.51 0.26 -5.75
C ASN A 29 -17.62 -0.96 -5.48
N ASN A 30 -18.17 -2.18 -5.59
CA ASN A 30 -17.42 -3.39 -5.28
C ASN A 30 -16.16 -3.56 -6.17
N HIS A 31 -16.23 -3.10 -7.43
CA HIS A 31 -15.13 -3.18 -8.39
C HIS A 31 -13.97 -2.24 -8.02
N THR A 32 -14.26 -0.99 -7.64
CA THR A 32 -13.23 -0.03 -7.25
C THR A 32 -12.52 -0.48 -5.97
N ARG A 33 -13.26 -1.04 -5.01
CA ARG A 33 -12.69 -1.58 -3.77
C ARG A 33 -11.71 -2.73 -4.03
N VAL A 34 -12.05 -3.66 -4.92
CA VAL A 34 -11.16 -4.77 -5.32
C VAL A 34 -9.92 -4.24 -6.02
N SER A 35 -10.07 -3.25 -6.90
CA SER A 35 -8.94 -2.63 -7.60
C SER A 35 -7.98 -1.93 -6.63
N THR A 36 -8.48 -1.24 -5.61
CA THR A 36 -7.63 -0.58 -4.59
C THR A 36 -6.80 -1.60 -3.82
N GLU A 37 -7.40 -2.72 -3.41
CA GLU A 37 -6.68 -3.77 -2.68
C GLU A 37 -5.64 -4.45 -3.57
N HIS A 38 -5.96 -4.69 -4.85
CA HIS A 38 -5.00 -5.22 -5.81
C HIS A 38 -3.80 -4.27 -6.02
N ASN A 39 -4.04 -2.97 -6.18
CA ASN A 39 -2.98 -1.97 -6.31
C ASN A 39 -2.09 -1.92 -5.07
N LYS A 40 -2.69 -2.01 -3.88
CA LYS A 40 -1.98 -2.10 -2.61
C LYS A 40 -1.08 -3.34 -2.54
N GLU A 41 -1.60 -4.52 -2.84
CA GLU A 41 -0.80 -5.75 -2.89
C GLU A 41 0.34 -5.65 -3.91
N CYS A 42 0.06 -5.06 -5.06
CA CYS A 42 1.04 -4.79 -6.10
C CYS A 42 2.18 -3.91 -5.56
N LEU A 43 1.87 -2.80 -4.90
CA LEU A 43 2.86 -1.90 -4.30
C LEU A 43 3.70 -2.60 -3.22
N ILE A 44 3.09 -3.42 -2.37
CA ILE A 44 3.79 -4.22 -1.35
C ILE A 44 4.75 -5.22 -2.01
N ASN A 45 4.35 -5.84 -3.12
CA ASN A 45 5.24 -6.76 -3.82
C ASN A 45 6.38 -6.02 -4.53
N ILE A 46 6.07 -4.87 -5.15
CA ILE A 46 7.07 -3.99 -5.79
C ILE A 46 8.09 -3.48 -4.78
N SER A 47 7.65 -3.14 -3.57
CA SER A 47 8.52 -2.58 -2.53
C SER A 47 9.66 -3.51 -2.14
N LYS A 48 9.54 -4.83 -2.38
CA LYS A 48 10.61 -5.80 -2.15
C LYS A 48 11.86 -5.57 -3.00
N TYR A 49 11.70 -5.00 -4.21
CA TYR A 49 12.79 -4.79 -5.16
C TYR A 49 12.94 -3.32 -5.62
N LYS A 50 11.93 -2.48 -5.42
CA LYS A 50 11.95 -1.02 -5.65
C LYS A 50 11.49 -0.25 -4.42
N PHE A 51 12.04 -0.60 -3.25
CA PHE A 51 11.64 -0.05 -1.96
C PHE A 51 11.59 1.48 -1.93
N SER A 52 12.69 2.14 -2.26
CA SER A 52 12.79 3.61 -2.19
C SER A 52 11.75 4.31 -3.07
N LEU A 53 11.50 3.79 -4.28
CA LEU A 53 10.53 4.37 -5.21
C LEU A 53 9.10 4.25 -4.67
N VAL A 54 8.73 3.08 -4.14
CA VAL A 54 7.39 2.84 -3.57
C VAL A 54 7.17 3.68 -2.31
N ILE A 55 8.14 3.71 -1.40
CA ILE A 55 8.04 4.50 -0.15
C ILE A 55 7.96 5.99 -0.47
N SER A 56 8.78 6.49 -1.39
CA SER A 56 8.72 7.89 -1.81
C SER A 56 7.36 8.23 -2.44
N GLY A 57 6.80 7.33 -3.27
CA GLY A 57 5.48 7.52 -3.85
C GLY A 57 4.38 7.57 -2.81
N LEU A 58 4.32 6.56 -1.92
CA LEU A 58 3.31 6.45 -0.86
C LEU A 58 3.39 7.60 0.16
N THR A 59 4.59 8.01 0.56
CA THR A 59 4.77 9.15 1.48
C THR A 59 4.36 10.47 0.84
N ASN A 60 4.61 10.66 -0.46
CA ASN A 60 4.14 11.83 -1.18
C ASN A 60 2.60 11.88 -1.27
N ILE A 61 1.96 10.73 -1.52
CA ILE A 61 0.49 10.61 -1.48
C ILE A 61 -0.02 10.96 -0.08
N LEU A 62 0.55 10.38 0.98
CA LEU A 62 0.16 10.67 2.36
C LEU A 62 0.26 12.16 2.68
N LYS A 63 1.37 12.80 2.28
CA LYS A 63 1.57 14.25 2.45
C LYS A 63 0.47 15.05 1.73
N ASN A 64 0.15 14.69 0.49
CA ASN A 64 -0.89 15.38 -0.27
C ASN A 64 -2.27 15.22 0.37
N VAL A 65 -2.63 13.98 0.71
CA VAL A 65 -3.90 13.64 1.38
C VAL A 65 -4.02 14.37 2.72
N ASN A 66 -2.96 14.41 3.53
CA ASN A 66 -2.97 15.11 4.82
C ASN A 66 -3.16 16.63 4.71
N ASN A 67 -2.81 17.23 3.57
CA ASN A 67 -2.99 18.66 3.32
C ASN A 67 -4.32 19.00 2.63
N MET A 68 -5.15 18.00 2.30
CA MET A 68 -6.46 18.24 1.70
C MET A 68 -7.38 18.92 2.72
N ARG A 69 -7.99 20.03 2.32
CA ARG A 69 -9.09 20.66 3.06
C ARG A 69 -10.40 20.14 2.51
N ILE A 70 -11.13 19.42 3.34
CA ILE A 70 -12.44 18.85 3.02
C ILE A 70 -13.41 19.15 4.13
N PHE A 71 -14.69 19.24 3.76
CA PHE A 71 -15.77 19.63 4.66
C PHE A 71 -16.91 18.64 4.54
N GLY A 72 -17.50 18.30 5.68
CA GLY A 72 -18.64 17.39 5.77
C GLY A 72 -18.25 15.99 6.25
N GLU A 73 -19.11 15.45 7.12
CA GLU A 73 -18.83 14.22 7.88
C GLU A 73 -18.42 13.03 7.00
N SER A 74 -19.08 12.84 5.85
CA SER A 74 -18.75 11.76 4.91
C SER A 74 -17.39 11.96 4.24
N ALA A 75 -17.00 13.20 3.95
CA ALA A 75 -15.72 13.50 3.31
C ALA A 75 -14.58 13.29 4.33
N GLU A 76 -14.76 13.73 5.57
CA GLU A 76 -13.82 13.52 6.67
C GLU A 76 -13.59 12.03 6.94
N LYS A 77 -14.67 11.23 6.99
CA LYS A 77 -14.59 9.76 7.08
C LYS A 77 -13.76 9.18 5.94
N ASN A 78 -14.00 9.61 4.70
CA ASN A 78 -13.25 9.13 3.53
C ASN A 78 -11.77 9.52 3.56
N LEU A 79 -11.43 10.71 4.06
CA LEU A 79 -10.03 11.12 4.27
C LEU A 79 -9.34 10.26 5.30
N TYR A 80 -9.97 10.08 6.46
CA TYR A 80 -9.42 9.24 7.51
C TYR A 80 -9.19 7.80 7.02
N LEU A 81 -10.17 7.23 6.32
CA LEU A 81 -10.03 5.91 5.69
C LEU A 81 -8.87 5.87 4.67
N SER A 82 -8.72 6.91 3.85
CA SER A 82 -7.63 7.00 2.89
C SER A 82 -6.26 7.03 3.58
N GLN A 83 -6.13 7.82 4.66
CA GLN A 83 -4.92 7.87 5.47
C GLN A 83 -4.57 6.50 6.07
N LEU A 84 -5.56 5.81 6.63
CA LEU A 84 -5.37 4.46 7.18
C LEU A 84 -4.90 3.46 6.11
N ILE A 85 -5.50 3.48 4.92
CA ILE A 85 -5.10 2.60 3.80
C ILE A 85 -3.64 2.88 3.39
N ILE A 86 -3.24 4.15 3.29
CA ILE A 86 -1.86 4.52 2.94
C ILE A 86 -0.88 4.06 4.03
N LEU A 87 -1.21 4.29 5.30
CA LEU A 87 -0.39 3.89 6.45
C LEU A 87 -0.23 2.36 6.55
N ASP A 88 -1.31 1.60 6.40
CA ASP A 88 -1.29 0.12 6.36
C ASP A 88 -0.42 -0.38 5.20
N THR A 89 -0.49 0.27 4.04
CA THR A 89 0.33 -0.08 2.88
C THR A 89 1.82 0.21 3.15
N LEU A 90 2.13 1.37 3.74
CA LEU A 90 3.49 1.74 4.14
C LEU A 90 4.07 0.75 5.18
N GLU A 91 3.28 0.40 6.19
CA GLU A 91 3.65 -0.60 7.20
C GLU A 91 3.99 -1.94 6.53
N LYS A 92 3.12 -2.45 5.66
CA LYS A 92 3.35 -3.71 4.93
C LYS A 92 4.57 -3.66 4.03
N CYS A 93 4.84 -2.53 3.39
CA CYS A 93 6.06 -2.33 2.61
C CYS A 93 7.32 -2.41 3.50
N LEU A 94 7.28 -1.79 4.68
CA LEU A 94 8.37 -1.78 5.66
C LEU A 94 8.62 -3.17 6.26
N VAL A 95 7.56 -3.90 6.62
CA VAL A 95 7.66 -5.27 7.15
C VAL A 95 8.14 -6.25 6.10
N SER A 96 7.76 -6.05 4.83
CA SER A 96 8.17 -6.92 3.72
C SER A 96 9.69 -6.90 3.47
N VAL A 97 10.39 -5.83 3.83
CA VAL A 97 11.86 -5.75 3.77
C VAL A 97 12.51 -6.46 4.96
N ARG A 98 11.84 -6.50 6.11
CA ARG A 98 12.39 -7.08 7.36
C ARG A 98 12.18 -8.58 7.50
N LYS A 99 11.56 -9.28 6.55
CA LYS A 99 11.53 -10.75 6.57
C LYS A 99 12.88 -11.27 6.06
N PRO A 100 13.82 -11.71 6.93
CA PRO A 100 14.97 -12.44 6.45
C PRO A 100 14.49 -13.72 5.74
N PRO A 101 15.20 -14.22 4.72
CA PRO A 101 14.84 -15.45 4.00
C PRO A 101 14.84 -16.73 4.86
N TYR A 102 15.11 -16.61 6.17
CA TYR A 102 15.18 -17.71 7.12
C TYR A 102 14.35 -17.44 8.38
N THR A 103 13.08 -17.04 8.26
CA THR A 103 12.14 -17.35 9.35
C THR A 103 11.79 -18.82 9.24
N LEU A 104 12.62 -19.64 9.88
CA LEU A 104 12.29 -20.98 10.33
C LEU A 104 10.84 -20.98 10.81
N HIS A 105 10.04 -21.80 10.14
CA HIS A 105 8.84 -22.37 10.74
C HIS A 105 9.19 -22.79 12.18
N PRO A 106 8.38 -22.48 13.21
CA PRO A 106 8.56 -23.14 14.48
C PRO A 106 8.22 -24.62 14.25
N LEU A 107 9.23 -25.41 13.88
CA LEU A 107 9.24 -26.83 14.15
C LEU A 107 9.28 -26.94 15.67
N TYR A 108 8.09 -26.92 16.26
CA TYR A 108 7.83 -27.42 17.60
C TYR A 108 8.22 -28.91 17.58
N PRO A 109 9.30 -29.35 18.26
CA PRO A 109 9.43 -30.76 18.55
C PRO A 109 8.55 -31.02 19.76
N SER A 110 7.57 -31.88 19.59
CA SER A 110 6.80 -32.51 20.65
C SER A 110 7.72 -33.05 21.75
N LEU A 111 7.92 -32.30 22.83
CA LEU A 111 8.57 -32.78 24.04
C LEU A 111 7.50 -32.97 25.13
N HIS A 112 6.62 -33.93 24.88
CA HIS A 112 5.68 -34.44 25.88
C HIS A 112 5.52 -35.93 25.64
N HIS A 113 6.60 -36.68 25.88
CA HIS A 113 6.56 -38.09 26.28
C HIS A 113 7.99 -38.53 26.65
N LEU A 114 8.39 -38.25 27.89
CA LEU A 114 8.96 -39.23 28.82
C LEU A 114 9.02 -38.64 30.22
#